data_AF-A0A2Z3UQ83-F1
#
_entry.id   AF-A0A2Z3UQ83-F1
#
_cell.length_a   1.000
_cell.length_b   1.000
_cell.length_c   1.000
_cell.angle_alpha   90.00
_cell.angle_beta   90.00
_cell.angle_gamma   90.00
#
_symmetry.space_group_name_H-M   'P 1'
#
loop_
_entity.id
_entity.type
_entity.pdbx_description
1 polymer ?
#
loop_
_entity_poly.entity_id
_entity_poly.type
_entity_poly.pdbx_seq_one_letter_code
_entity_poly.pdbx_strand_id
1 'polypeptide(L)'
;MTGRPVHGGKRSRAETSPAPFSTRRQGARFHPSVPENVAKLDAVEELVELATGIGCSLPELAVAFAAAYPAVTSVITGPRTMKQLEGPLKGASLTLDDATLDRIDEIVPPGTNLYSPDGAWRPPAPTDTAGRRRPLADRAAG
;
A
#
# COMPACT_ATOMS: atom_id res chain seq x y z
N MET A 1 -29.01 63.25 17.98
CA MET A 1 -27.62 63.68 18.20
C MET A 1 -27.24 63.12 19.57
N THR A 2 -26.38 62.11 19.71
CA THR A 2 -24.94 62.13 19.39
C THR A 2 -24.45 60.69 19.18
N GLY A 3 -23.82 60.41 18.03
CA GLY A 3 -23.24 59.11 17.71
C GLY A 3 -21.88 58.89 18.38
N ARG A 4 -21.58 57.65 18.78
CA ARG A 4 -20.23 57.20 19.16
C ARG A 4 -19.61 56.43 17.98
N PRO A 5 -18.33 56.67 17.64
CA PRO A 5 -17.69 56.01 16.51
C PRO A 5 -17.23 54.61 16.90
N VAL A 6 -17.70 53.58 16.20
CA VAL A 6 -17.13 52.24 16.24
C VAL A 6 -15.90 52.21 15.34
N HIS A 7 -14.71 52.15 15.96
CA HIS A 7 -13.45 51.97 15.25
C HIS A 7 -13.37 50.57 14.63
N GLY A 8 -13.09 50.53 13.33
CA GLY A 8 -12.91 49.32 12.55
C GLY A 8 -11.68 48.53 12.98
N GLY A 9 -11.91 47.29 13.44
CA GLY A 9 -10.90 46.25 13.48
C GLY A 9 -11.09 45.34 12.28
N LYS A 10 -10.16 45.40 11.31
CA LYS A 10 -10.13 44.51 10.16
C LYS A 10 -9.99 43.07 10.67
N ARG A 11 -11.02 42.23 10.50
CA ARG A 11 -10.88 40.79 10.70
C ARG A 11 -10.13 40.24 9.49
N SER A 12 -8.82 40.07 9.63
CA SER A 12 -8.05 39.19 8.78
C SER A 12 -8.62 37.79 8.95
N ARG A 13 -9.35 37.31 7.94
CA ARG A 13 -9.77 35.91 7.83
C ARG A 13 -8.50 35.10 7.62
N ALA A 14 -7.92 34.57 8.69
CA ALA A 14 -7.01 33.45 8.56
C ALA A 14 -7.84 32.31 7.94
N GLU A 15 -7.62 32.06 6.66
CA GLU A 15 -8.09 30.86 5.98
C GLU A 15 -7.37 29.66 6.59
N THR A 16 -7.82 29.22 7.76
CA THR A 16 -7.65 27.83 8.15
C THR A 16 -8.65 27.05 7.32
N SER A 17 -8.29 26.78 6.07
CA SER A 17 -9.04 25.83 5.26
C SER A 17 -9.08 24.53 6.04
N PRO A 18 -10.26 24.04 6.47
CA PRO A 18 -10.32 22.80 7.21
C PRO A 18 -9.76 21.70 6.31
N ALA A 19 -8.67 21.07 6.76
CA ALA A 19 -8.12 19.93 6.06
C ALA A 19 -9.27 18.95 5.70
N PRO A 20 -9.32 18.45 4.46
CA PRO A 20 -10.42 17.63 3.98
C PRO A 20 -10.70 16.48 4.96
N PHE A 21 -11.94 15.99 4.99
CA PHE A 21 -12.38 14.98 5.96
C PHE A 21 -11.45 13.73 5.99
N SER A 22 -10.79 13.44 4.87
CA SER A 22 -9.77 12.39 4.72
C SER A 22 -8.49 12.62 5.54
N THR A 23 -7.95 13.83 5.59
CA THR A 23 -6.63 14.09 6.21
C THR A 23 -6.66 14.05 7.73
N ARG A 24 -7.79 14.42 8.37
CA ARG A 24 -7.87 14.46 9.84
C ARG A 24 -7.96 13.09 10.52
N ARG A 25 -8.53 12.07 9.87
CA ARG A 25 -8.55 10.69 10.40
C ARG A 25 -7.30 9.87 10.06
N GLN A 26 -6.49 10.32 9.10
CA GLN A 26 -5.34 9.57 8.60
C GLN A 26 -4.03 9.91 9.33
N GLY A 27 -3.85 11.16 9.78
CA GLY A 27 -2.57 11.62 10.34
C GLY A 27 -2.05 10.80 11.53
N ALA A 28 -2.91 10.42 12.47
CA ALA A 28 -2.51 9.60 13.61
C ALA A 28 -2.26 8.12 13.23
N ARG A 29 -2.96 7.60 12.22
CA ARG A 29 -2.89 6.18 11.82
C ARG A 29 -1.60 5.82 11.10
N PHE A 30 -1.00 6.77 10.38
CA PHE A 30 0.22 6.58 9.60
C PHE A 30 1.43 7.28 10.21
N HIS A 31 1.34 7.72 11.46
CA HIS A 31 2.45 8.43 12.09
C HIS A 31 3.64 7.47 12.33
N PRO A 32 4.88 7.84 11.97
CA PRO A 32 6.06 6.99 12.13
C PRO A 32 6.42 6.67 13.58
N SER A 33 5.92 7.43 14.56
CA SER A 33 6.15 7.11 15.98
C SER A 33 5.37 5.89 16.48
N VAL A 34 4.46 5.35 15.67
CA VAL A 34 3.69 4.14 15.98
C VAL A 34 4.55 2.93 15.60
N PRO A 35 4.91 2.03 16.54
CA PRO A 35 5.79 0.90 16.26
C PRO A 35 5.35 0.02 15.09
N GLU A 36 4.04 -0.22 14.91
CA GLU A 36 3.55 -0.99 13.76
C GLU A 36 3.82 -0.30 12.42
N ASN A 37 3.85 1.03 12.39
CA ASN A 37 4.17 1.77 11.17
C ASN A 37 5.67 1.75 10.87
N VAL A 38 6.53 1.72 11.89
CA VAL A 38 7.98 1.51 11.70
C VAL A 38 8.21 0.15 11.04
N ALA A 39 7.65 -0.93 11.62
CA ALA A 39 7.81 -2.27 11.06
C ALA A 39 7.29 -2.41 9.62
N LYS A 40 6.21 -1.69 9.25
CA LYS A 40 5.73 -1.64 7.86
C LYS A 40 6.68 -0.90 6.94
N LEU A 41 7.26 0.22 7.40
CA LEU A 41 8.19 1.00 6.60
C LEU A 41 9.47 0.20 6.36
N ASP A 42 9.99 -0.47 7.39
CA ASP A 42 11.17 -1.35 7.27
C ASP A 42 10.92 -2.47 6.24
N ALA A 43 9.76 -3.15 6.32
CA ALA A 43 9.39 -4.18 5.35
C ALA A 43 9.22 -3.60 3.92
N VAL A 44 8.69 -2.38 3.79
CA VAL A 44 8.58 -1.71 2.49
C VAL A 44 9.96 -1.39 1.92
N GLU A 45 10.92 -0.97 2.74
CA GLU A 45 12.30 -0.72 2.30
C GLU A 45 12.94 -2.00 1.75
N GLU A 46 12.82 -3.13 2.44
CA GLU A 46 13.32 -4.42 1.94
C GLU A 46 12.63 -4.85 0.63
N LEU A 47 11.32 -4.62 0.48
CA LEU A 47 10.59 -4.92 -0.75
C LEU A 47 11.00 -4.01 -1.91
N VAL A 48 11.33 -2.74 -1.64
CA VAL A 48 11.87 -1.82 -2.64
C VAL A 48 13.24 -2.29 -3.13
N GLU A 49 14.11 -2.73 -2.22
CA GLU A 49 15.41 -3.30 -2.58
C GLU A 49 15.26 -4.57 -3.42
N LEU A 50 14.37 -5.48 -3.03
CA LEU A 50 14.06 -6.70 -3.79
C LEU A 50 13.57 -6.36 -5.20
N ALA A 51 12.56 -5.49 -5.32
CA ALA A 51 12.02 -5.08 -6.62
C ALA A 51 13.11 -4.49 -7.51
N THR A 52 13.94 -3.61 -6.97
CA THR A 52 15.05 -2.99 -7.68
C THR A 52 16.08 -4.03 -8.13
N GLY A 53 16.39 -5.02 -7.26
CA GLY A 53 17.32 -6.10 -7.54
C GLY A 53 16.90 -7.00 -8.72
N ILE A 54 15.60 -7.15 -8.95
CA ILE A 54 15.05 -7.89 -10.10
C ILE A 54 14.65 -6.99 -11.28
N GLY A 55 14.95 -5.68 -11.20
CA GLY A 55 14.76 -4.74 -12.30
C GLY A 55 13.32 -4.24 -12.49
N CYS A 56 12.47 -4.29 -11.46
CA CYS A 56 11.13 -3.73 -11.50
C CYS A 56 10.88 -2.71 -10.38
N SER A 57 9.79 -1.96 -10.50
CA SER A 57 9.31 -1.08 -9.44
C SER A 57 8.48 -1.84 -8.40
N LEU A 58 8.39 -1.31 -7.17
CA LEU A 58 7.55 -1.90 -6.12
C LEU A 58 6.07 -2.09 -6.55
N PRO A 59 5.43 -1.14 -7.27
CA PRO A 59 4.08 -1.36 -7.76
C PRO A 59 3.95 -2.46 -8.81
N GLU A 60 4.95 -2.64 -9.69
CA GLU A 60 4.98 -3.75 -10.64
C GLU A 60 5.14 -5.09 -9.89
N LEU A 61 6.04 -5.15 -8.88
CA LEU A 61 6.21 -6.30 -8.01
C LEU A 61 4.89 -6.67 -7.31
N ALA A 62 4.16 -5.68 -6.78
CA ALA A 62 2.90 -5.91 -6.09
C ALA A 62 1.81 -6.49 -7.00
N VAL A 63 1.73 -6.03 -8.26
CA VAL A 63 0.80 -6.58 -9.26
C VAL A 63 1.18 -8.02 -9.61
N ALA A 64 2.46 -8.27 -9.90
CA ALA A 64 2.96 -9.61 -10.25
C ALA A 64 2.78 -10.60 -9.09
N PHE A 65 3.05 -10.15 -7.87
CA PHE A 65 2.84 -10.93 -6.65
C PHE A 65 1.38 -11.37 -6.55
N ALA A 66 0.42 -10.45 -6.65
CA ALA A 66 -1.00 -10.81 -6.57
C ALA A 66 -1.43 -11.78 -7.68
N ALA A 67 -0.91 -11.62 -8.90
CA ALA A 67 -1.21 -12.49 -10.04
C ALA A 67 -0.63 -13.92 -9.88
N ALA A 68 0.43 -14.08 -9.10
CA ALA A 68 1.09 -15.38 -8.89
C ALA A 68 0.27 -16.38 -8.06
N TYR A 69 -0.87 -15.98 -7.47
CA TYR A 69 -1.69 -16.83 -6.60
C TYR A 69 -2.90 -17.41 -7.35
N PRO A 70 -3.21 -18.73 -7.23
CA PRO A 70 -4.33 -19.35 -7.93
C PRO A 70 -5.70 -18.89 -7.38
N ALA A 71 -5.77 -18.50 -6.10
CA ALA A 71 -6.98 -17.97 -5.48
C ALA A 71 -7.34 -16.54 -5.91
N VAL A 72 -6.42 -15.84 -6.60
CA VAL A 72 -6.65 -14.50 -7.13
C VAL A 72 -7.14 -14.60 -8.56
N THR A 73 -8.38 -14.16 -8.80
CA THR A 73 -8.99 -14.14 -10.13
C THR A 73 -8.65 -12.87 -10.91
N SER A 74 -8.47 -11.74 -10.22
CA SER A 74 -8.14 -10.46 -10.83
C SER A 74 -7.40 -9.55 -9.85
N VAL A 75 -6.50 -8.72 -10.38
CA VAL A 75 -5.80 -7.67 -9.64
C VAL A 75 -6.47 -6.33 -9.94
N ILE A 76 -7.28 -5.86 -9.00
CA ILE A 76 -8.02 -4.60 -9.14
C ILE A 76 -7.14 -3.44 -8.68
N THR A 77 -6.92 -2.45 -9.57
CA THR A 77 -6.19 -1.22 -9.24
C THR A 77 -7.11 0.00 -9.34
N GLY A 78 -6.90 1.00 -8.48
CA GLY A 78 -7.71 2.23 -8.41
C GLY A 78 -6.94 3.50 -8.79
N PRO A 79 -6.32 3.60 -9.98
CA PRO A 79 -5.54 4.75 -10.37
C PRO A 79 -6.44 5.98 -10.59
N ARG A 80 -5.96 7.15 -10.17
CA ARG A 80 -6.62 8.45 -10.43
C ARG A 80 -5.97 9.21 -11.57
N THR A 81 -4.85 8.72 -12.09
CA THR A 81 -4.12 9.28 -13.23
C THR A 81 -3.58 8.15 -14.11
N MET A 82 -3.38 8.43 -15.40
CA MET A 82 -2.82 7.43 -16.33
C MET A 82 -1.44 6.95 -15.90
N LYS A 83 -0.59 7.84 -15.37
CA LYS A 83 0.72 7.46 -14.81
C LYS A 83 0.61 6.42 -13.68
N GLN A 84 -0.42 6.51 -12.84
CA GLN A 84 -0.68 5.53 -11.78
C GLN A 84 -1.18 4.19 -12.32
N LEU A 85 -1.75 4.15 -13.53
CA LEU A 85 -2.17 2.92 -14.19
C LEU A 85 -1.00 2.28 -14.95
N GLU A 86 -0.36 3.03 -15.84
CA GLU A 86 0.63 2.52 -16.80
C GLU A 86 1.90 1.97 -16.14
N GLY A 87 2.32 2.55 -15.01
CA GLY A 87 3.48 2.05 -14.27
C GLY A 87 3.26 0.62 -13.76
N PRO A 88 2.32 0.41 -12.82
CA PRO A 88 2.06 -0.91 -12.25
C PRO A 88 1.59 -1.96 -13.26
N LEU A 89 0.93 -1.55 -14.36
CA LEU A 89 0.37 -2.47 -15.35
C LEU A 89 1.45 -3.35 -16.03
N LYS A 90 2.69 -2.87 -16.12
CA LYS A 90 3.81 -3.68 -16.63
C LYS A 90 4.08 -4.92 -15.77
N GLY A 91 3.75 -4.86 -14.47
CA GLY A 91 3.83 -6.00 -13.56
C GLY A 91 2.88 -7.15 -13.92
N ALA A 92 1.83 -6.90 -14.71
CA ALA A 92 0.91 -7.95 -15.16
C ALA A 92 1.63 -9.01 -16.02
N SER A 93 2.64 -8.61 -16.80
CA SER A 93 3.42 -9.52 -17.64
C SER A 93 4.69 -10.05 -16.96
N LEU A 94 4.96 -9.64 -15.71
CA LEU A 94 6.13 -10.07 -14.96
C LEU A 94 5.88 -11.45 -14.35
N THR A 95 6.80 -12.38 -14.58
CA THR A 95 6.80 -13.70 -13.95
C THR A 95 7.78 -13.71 -12.80
N LEU A 96 7.28 -13.86 -11.58
CA LEU A 96 8.13 -14.02 -10.38
C LEU A 96 8.55 -15.48 -10.24
N ASP A 97 9.85 -15.73 -10.09
CA ASP A 97 10.37 -17.06 -9.79
C ASP A 97 10.15 -17.43 -8.31
N ASP A 98 10.44 -18.69 -7.98
CA ASP A 98 10.24 -19.17 -6.61
C ASP A 98 11.16 -18.48 -5.61
N ALA A 99 12.40 -18.18 -6.01
CA ALA A 99 13.37 -17.49 -5.15
C ALA A 99 12.89 -16.08 -4.76
N THR A 100 12.32 -15.33 -5.71
CA THR A 100 11.73 -14.02 -5.44
C THR A 100 10.54 -14.13 -4.48
N LEU A 101 9.65 -15.10 -4.72
CA LEU A 101 8.48 -15.31 -3.86
C LEU A 101 8.88 -15.80 -2.45
N ASP A 102 9.94 -16.62 -2.34
CA ASP A 102 10.51 -17.04 -1.07
C ASP A 102 11.11 -15.85 -0.32
N ARG A 103 11.81 -14.96 -1.02
CA ARG A 103 12.34 -13.73 -0.41
C ARG A 103 11.23 -12.81 0.09
N ILE A 104 10.09 -12.72 -0.61
CA ILE A 104 8.91 -11.99 -0.10
C ILE A 104 8.36 -12.67 1.15
N ASP A 105 8.26 -13.99 1.17
CA ASP A 105 7.81 -14.76 2.34
C ASP A 105 8.79 -14.60 3.54
N GLU A 106 10.08 -14.34 3.31
CA GLU A 106 11.03 -14.01 4.38
C GLU A 106 10.80 -12.60 4.96
N ILE A 107 10.55 -11.60 4.09
CA ILE A 107 10.32 -10.22 4.51
C ILE A 107 8.98 -10.10 5.25
N VAL A 108 7.93 -10.73 4.71
CA VAL A 108 6.59 -10.77 5.32
C VAL A 108 6.10 -12.22 5.32
N PRO A 109 6.24 -12.94 6.46
CA PRO A 109 5.80 -14.32 6.56
C PRO A 109 4.32 -14.49 6.21
N PRO A 110 3.93 -15.55 5.47
CA PRO A 110 2.54 -15.80 5.12
C PRO A 110 1.60 -15.76 6.34
N GLY A 111 0.50 -15.03 6.21
CA GLY A 111 -0.46 -14.84 7.30
C GLY A 111 -0.11 -13.76 8.31
N THR A 112 1.02 -13.06 8.12
CA THR A 112 1.40 -11.90 8.92
C THR A 112 0.57 -10.69 8.53
N ASN A 113 -0.09 -10.07 9.52
CA ASN A 113 -0.72 -8.78 9.35
C ASN A 113 0.00 -7.73 10.20
N LEU A 114 0.88 -6.95 9.56
CA LEU A 114 1.64 -5.86 10.19
C LEU A 114 0.73 -4.70 10.65
N TYR A 115 -0.57 -4.73 10.34
CA TYR A 115 -1.56 -3.76 10.79
C TYR A 115 -2.86 -4.43 11.25
N SER A 116 -3.00 -4.65 12.56
CA SER A 116 -4.21 -5.26 13.14
C SER A 116 -4.96 -4.27 14.05
N PRO A 117 -5.64 -3.26 13.50
CA PRO A 117 -6.35 -2.25 14.31
C PRO A 117 -7.58 -2.82 15.06
N ASP A 118 -8.20 -3.87 14.52
CA ASP A 118 -9.49 -4.38 15.02
C ASP A 118 -9.40 -5.82 15.58
N GLY A 119 -8.26 -6.51 15.44
CA GLY A 119 -7.87 -7.75 16.13
C GLY A 119 -8.77 -9.00 16.04
N ALA A 120 -9.97 -8.91 15.44
CA ALA A 120 -11.05 -9.85 15.74
C ALA A 120 -10.99 -11.17 14.95
N TRP A 121 -10.34 -11.21 13.79
CA TRP A 121 -10.31 -12.42 12.97
C TRP A 121 -9.04 -12.53 12.16
N ARG A 122 -8.33 -13.66 12.30
CA ARG A 122 -7.15 -14.00 11.51
C ARG A 122 -7.45 -15.29 10.73
N PRO A 123 -7.69 -15.22 9.41
CA PRO A 123 -7.96 -16.40 8.62
C PRO A 123 -6.73 -17.34 8.62
N PRO A 124 -6.92 -18.66 8.56
CA PRO A 124 -5.81 -19.59 8.43
C PRO A 124 -5.09 -19.31 7.11
N ALA A 125 -3.80 -19.00 7.19
CA ALA A 125 -2.98 -18.82 6.00
C ALA A 125 -2.61 -20.18 5.40
N PRO A 126 -2.72 -20.37 4.08
CA PRO A 126 -2.22 -21.58 3.44
C PRO A 126 -0.71 -21.68 3.64
N THR A 127 -0.24 -22.65 4.41
CA THR A 127 1.20 -22.82 4.70
C THR A 127 1.93 -23.56 3.58
N ASP A 128 1.22 -24.34 2.78
CA ASP A 128 1.76 -25.04 1.61
C ASP A 128 1.97 -24.08 0.42
N THR A 129 3.20 -24.02 -0.10
CA THR A 129 3.58 -23.20 -1.24
C THR A 129 2.85 -23.64 -2.51
N ALA A 130 2.59 -24.93 -2.71
CA ALA A 130 1.89 -25.45 -3.88
C ALA A 130 0.42 -24.99 -3.94
N GLY A 131 -0.21 -24.79 -2.78
CA GLY A 131 -1.55 -24.19 -2.69
C GLY A 131 -1.55 -22.66 -2.80
N ARG A 132 -0.41 -22.01 -2.60
CA ARG A 132 -0.25 -20.55 -2.69
C ARG A 132 0.15 -20.09 -4.09
N ARG A 133 0.96 -20.83 -4.84
CA ARG A 133 1.63 -20.31 -6.04
C ARG A 133 1.15 -21.05 -7.28
N ARG A 134 0.85 -20.30 -8.34
CA ARG A 134 0.64 -20.86 -9.69
C ARG A 134 1.94 -21.50 -10.20
N PRO A 135 1.87 -22.50 -11.11
CA PRO A 135 3.03 -22.95 -11.86
C PRO A 135 3.72 -21.79 -12.57
N LEU A 136 5.04 -21.85 -12.73
CA LEU A 136 5.83 -20.74 -13.30
C LEU A 136 5.25 -20.21 -14.63
N ALA A 137 4.77 -21.11 -15.49
CA ALA A 137 4.18 -20.78 -16.79
C ALA A 137 2.88 -19.97 -16.71
N ASP A 138 2.17 -20.01 -15.57
CA ASP A 138 0.83 -19.43 -15.40
C ASP A 138 0.81 -18.20 -14.48
N ARG A 139 1.99 -17.66 -14.11
CA ARG A 139 2.12 -16.56 -13.14
C ARG A 139 1.92 -15.18 -13.75
N ALA A 140 2.25 -14.99 -15.02
CA ALA A 140 1.91 -13.77 -15.72
C ALA A 140 0.38 -13.71 -15.93
N ALA A 141 -0.20 -12.52 -15.76
CA ALA A 141 -1.59 -12.28 -16.12
C ALA A 141 -1.70 -12.18 -17.65
N GLY A 142 -2.00 -13.31 -18.28
CA GLY A 142 -2.20 -13.48 -19.72
C GLY A 142 -3.49 -14.24 -20.04
#